data_AF-A0A401FJU4-F1
#
_entry.id   AF-A0A401FJU4-F1
#
_cell.length_a   1.000
_cell.length_b   1.000
_cell.length_c   1.000
_cell.angle_alpha   90.00
_cell.angle_beta   90.00
_cell.angle_gamma   90.00
#
_symmetry.space_group_name_H-M   'P 1'
#
loop_
_entity.id
_entity.type
_entity.pdbx_description
1 polymer ?
#
loop_
_entity_poly.entity_id
_entity_poly.type
_entity_poly.pdbx_seq_one_letter_code
_entity_poly.pdbx_strand_id
1 'polypeptide(L)'
;MQHNNFLILDEPTNHLDIDSREVLERALKDFEGTILFVSHDRYFINQLATATVEISATGSKIYLGNYDYYIDKKAEQLAYKEREEQQSKSIANVQTQNVSSDKQYYENNKESSKAASKTKP
;
A
#
# COMPACT_ATOMS: atom_id res chain seq x y z
N MET A 1 12.23 40.65 15.33
CA MET A 1 11.10 39.95 14.69
C MET A 1 11.52 38.50 14.47
N GLN A 2 11.02 37.55 15.25
CA GLN A 2 11.24 36.12 14.97
C GLN A 2 10.55 35.79 13.64
N HIS A 3 11.33 35.46 12.62
CA HIS A 3 10.81 34.91 11.36
C HIS A 3 10.51 33.43 11.60
N ASN A 4 9.28 33.13 12.02
CA ASN A 4 8.81 31.76 12.13
C ASN A 4 8.43 31.27 10.74
N ASN A 5 9.34 30.55 10.08
CA ASN A 5 9.13 30.02 8.73
C ASN A 5 8.56 28.59 8.75
N PHE A 6 8.35 28.01 9.94
CA PHE A 6 7.92 26.64 10.13
C PHE A 6 7.01 26.52 11.36
N LEU A 7 5.84 25.91 11.20
CA LEU A 7 4.86 25.68 12.26
C LEU A 7 4.61 24.18 12.44
N ILE A 8 4.58 23.72 13.68
CA ILE A 8 4.24 22.33 14.04
C ILE A 8 2.98 22.34 14.90
N LEU A 9 1.97 21.58 14.52
CA LEU A 9 0.69 21.51 15.22
C LEU A 9 0.29 20.06 15.50
N ASP A 10 -0.21 19.79 16.69
CA ASP A 10 -0.75 18.49 17.07
C ASP A 10 -2.23 18.66 17.46
N GLU A 11 -3.12 18.00 16.72
CA GLU A 11 -4.58 18.10 16.82
C GLU A 11 -5.11 19.55 16.97
N PRO A 12 -4.80 20.46 16.03
CA PRO A 12 -5.09 21.89 16.17
C PRO A 12 -6.59 22.23 16.12
N THR A 13 -7.43 21.30 15.66
CA THR A 13 -8.89 21.47 15.58
C THR A 13 -9.61 20.98 16.83
N ASN A 14 -8.91 20.41 17.80
CA ASN A 14 -9.52 19.83 18.98
C ASN A 14 -10.15 20.91 19.87
N HIS A 15 -11.31 20.60 20.45
CA HIS A 15 -12.10 21.52 21.28
C HIS A 15 -12.55 22.83 20.60
N LEU A 16 -12.42 22.95 19.27
CA LEU A 16 -12.91 24.10 18.52
C LEU A 16 -14.33 23.86 18.01
N ASP A 17 -15.15 24.91 18.07
CA ASP A 17 -16.42 24.95 17.34
C ASP A 17 -16.20 25.15 15.84
N ILE A 18 -17.27 25.09 15.06
CA ILE A 18 -17.22 25.15 13.59
C ILE A 18 -16.63 26.49 13.13
N ASP A 19 -17.08 27.60 13.71
CA ASP A 19 -16.63 28.95 13.33
C ASP A 19 -15.14 29.15 13.62
N SER A 20 -14.67 28.69 14.78
CA SER A 20 -13.24 28.78 15.16
C SER A 20 -12.36 27.93 14.24
N ARG A 21 -12.85 26.76 13.80
CA ARG A 21 -12.13 25.92 12.83
C ARG A 21 -11.97 26.60 11.49
N GLU A 22 -13.00 27.27 10.98
CA GLU A 22 -12.90 28.01 9.72
C GLU A 22 -11.90 29.18 9.81
N VAL A 23 -11.90 29.90 10.93
CA VAL A 23 -10.94 31.00 11.17
C VAL A 23 -9.51 30.45 11.18
N LEU A 24 -9.29 29.33 11.88
CA LEU A 24 -7.99 28.67 11.93
C LEU A 24 -7.56 28.18 10.54
N GLU A 25 -8.46 27.55 9.78
CA GLU A 25 -8.18 27.09 8.42
C GLU A 25 -7.73 28.24 7.52
N ARG A 26 -8.43 29.38 7.55
CA ARG A 26 -8.06 30.56 6.76
C ARG A 26 -6.70 31.11 7.18
N ALA A 27 -6.48 31.27 8.48
CA ALA A 27 -5.21 31.77 9.01
C ALA A 27 -4.01 30.89 8.62
N LEU A 28 -4.19 29.56 8.61
CA LEU A 28 -3.13 28.62 8.23
C LEU A 28 -2.93 28.55 6.71
N LYS A 29 -3.98 28.75 5.91
CA LYS A 29 -3.85 28.85 4.44
C LYS A 29 -3.07 30.08 4.00
N ASP A 30 -3.23 31.19 4.70
CA ASP A 30 -2.55 32.45 4.41
C ASP A 30 -1.12 32.52 4.99
N PHE A 31 -0.71 31.51 5.77
CA PHE A 31 0.63 31.45 6.34
C PHE A 31 1.67 31.14 5.25
N GLU A 32 2.59 32.07 5.01
CA GLU A 32 3.62 31.95 3.96
C GLU A 32 4.74 30.95 4.29
N GLY A 33 4.77 30.40 5.51
CA GLY A 33 5.74 29.39 5.92
C GLY A 33 5.28 27.95 5.68
N THR A 34 6.10 26.99 6.10
CA THR A 34 5.74 25.58 6.03
C THR A 34 4.99 25.15 7.28
N ILE A 35 3.92 24.37 7.13
CA ILE A 35 3.15 23.82 8.23
C ILE A 35 3.27 22.30 8.22
N LEU A 36 3.66 21.72 9.35
CA LEU A 36 3.54 20.30 9.63
C LEU A 36 2.48 20.12 10.70
N PHE A 37 1.47 19.31 10.44
CA PHE A 37 0.41 19.09 11.42
C PHE A 37 -0.04 17.63 11.46
N VAL A 38 -0.56 17.25 12.62
CA VAL A 38 -1.27 15.99 12.85
C VAL A 38 -2.71 16.34 13.19
N SER A 39 -3.65 15.66 12.54
CA SER A 39 -5.08 15.82 12.83
C SER A 39 -5.83 14.53 12.51
N HIS A 40 -6.91 14.27 13.24
CA HIS A 40 -7.90 13.27 12.91
C HIS A 40 -9.02 13.78 11.99
N ASP A 41 -9.08 15.09 11.72
CA ASP A 41 -10.11 15.72 10.91
C ASP A 41 -9.76 15.70 9.42
N ARG A 42 -10.45 14.81 8.69
CA ARG A 42 -10.26 14.63 7.24
C ARG A 42 -10.56 15.89 6.43
N TYR A 43 -11.54 16.68 6.83
CA TYR A 43 -11.88 17.91 6.11
C TYR A 43 -10.74 18.92 6.25
N PHE A 44 -10.27 19.17 7.47
CA PHE A 44 -9.13 20.06 7.70
C PHE A 44 -7.87 19.62 6.96
N ILE A 45 -7.54 18.33 6.99
CA ILE A 45 -6.41 17.78 6.22
C ILE A 45 -6.62 18.03 4.73
N ASN A 46 -7.82 17.77 4.20
CA ASN A 46 -8.12 17.96 2.78
C ASN A 46 -8.00 19.41 2.32
N GLN A 47 -8.33 20.34 3.21
CA GLN A 47 -8.29 21.76 2.93
C GLN A 47 -6.89 22.37 2.99
N LEU A 48 -6.01 21.85 3.86
CA LEU A 48 -4.72 22.47 4.16
C LEU A 48 -3.51 21.67 3.62
N ALA A 49 -3.58 20.35 3.59
CA ALA A 49 -2.42 19.51 3.27
C ALA A 49 -2.11 19.52 1.77
N THR A 50 -0.86 19.83 1.44
CA THR A 50 -0.29 19.69 0.09
C THR A 50 0.43 18.35 -0.10
N ALA A 51 0.82 17.70 0.99
CA ALA A 51 1.39 16.37 1.02
C ALA A 51 1.00 15.64 2.31
N THR A 52 0.84 14.32 2.22
CA THR A 52 0.50 13.44 3.34
C THR A 52 1.65 12.50 3.62
N VAL A 53 2.10 12.44 4.87
CA VAL A 53 3.16 11.50 5.30
C VAL A 53 2.52 10.33 6.03
N GLU A 54 2.62 9.14 5.43
CA GLU A 54 2.27 7.89 6.09
C GLU A 54 3.46 7.43 6.94
N ILE A 55 3.22 7.12 8.21
CA ILE A 55 4.21 6.53 9.10
C ILE A 55 3.79 5.09 9.39
N SER A 56 4.73 4.16 9.22
CA SER A 56 4.52 2.72 9.43
C SER A 56 5.71 2.12 10.18
N ALA A 57 5.58 0.86 10.62
CA ALA A 57 6.65 0.14 11.31
C ALA A 57 7.92 -0.05 10.44
N THR A 58 7.79 -0.02 9.11
CA THR A 58 8.91 -0.22 8.18
C THR A 58 9.51 1.09 7.69
N GLY A 59 8.97 2.25 8.10
CA GLY A 59 9.44 3.58 7.71
C GLY A 59 8.29 4.53 7.37
N SER A 60 8.64 5.68 6.79
CA SER A 60 7.68 6.68 6.35
C SER A 60 7.64 6.82 4.82
N LYS A 61 6.47 7.21 4.29
CA LYS A 61 6.26 7.43 2.87
C LYS A 61 5.47 8.71 2.64
N ILE A 62 5.88 9.50 1.67
CA ILE A 62 5.24 10.76 1.32
C ILE A 62 4.35 10.54 0.09
N TYR A 63 3.11 11.04 0.18
CA TYR A 63 2.15 11.12 -0.91
C TYR A 63 1.91 12.60 -1.23
N LEU A 64 2.19 13.01 -2.47
CA LEU A 64 1.96 14.39 -2.91
C LEU A 64 0.47 14.58 -3.19
N GLY A 65 -0.23 15.14 -2.22
CA GLY A 65 -1.66 15.31 -2.23
C GLY A 65 -2.23 15.28 -0.81
N ASN A 66 -3.52 15.56 -0.76
CA ASN A 66 -4.29 15.59 0.47
C ASN A 66 -4.73 14.18 0.92
N TYR A 67 -5.62 14.13 1.91
CA TYR A 67 -6.08 12.86 2.48
C TYR A 67 -6.79 11.97 1.45
N ASP A 68 -7.68 12.54 0.64
CA ASP A 68 -8.42 11.76 -0.37
C ASP A 68 -7.47 11.13 -1.39
N TYR A 69 -6.52 11.93 -1.90
CA TYR A 69 -5.48 11.43 -2.79
C TYR A 69 -4.66 10.30 -2.17
N TYR A 70 -4.29 10.43 -0.89
CA TYR A 70 -3.55 9.40 -0.17
C TYR A 70 -4.35 8.08 -0.08
N ILE A 71 -5.65 8.15 0.25
CA ILE A 71 -6.49 6.96 0.35
C ILE A 71 -6.61 6.25 -1.00
N ASP A 72 -6.88 7.00 -2.06
CA ASP A 72 -7.00 6.45 -3.41
C ASP A 72 -5.69 5.79 -3.87
N LYS A 73 -4.55 6.45 -3.64
CA LYS A 73 -3.23 5.89 -3.96
C LYS A 73 -2.89 4.67 -3.14
N LYS A 74 -3.32 4.61 -1.89
CA LYS A 74 -3.11 3.44 -1.04
C LYS A 74 -3.94 2.26 -1.51
N ALA A 75 -5.21 2.48 -1.85
CA ALA A 75 -6.07 1.44 -2.41
C ALA A 75 -5.53 0.89 -3.73
N GLU A 76 -5.09 1.77 -4.63
CA GLU A 76 -4.44 1.41 -5.89
C GLU A 76 -3.23 0.49 -5.64
N GLN A 77 -2.32 0.89 -4.75
CA GLN A 77 -1.11 0.12 -4.44
C GLN A 77 -1.40 -1.25 -3.82
N LEU A 78 -2.42 -1.35 -2.96
CA LEU A 78 -2.84 -2.63 -2.39
C LEU A 78 -3.36 -3.56 -3.48
N ALA A 79 -4.22 -3.06 -4.37
CA ALA A 79 -4.76 -3.85 -5.48
C ALA A 79 -3.68 -4.29 -6.50
N TYR A 80 -2.62 -3.51 -6.69
CA TYR A 80 -1.46 -3.94 -7.48
C TYR A 80 -0.70 -5.08 -6.81
N LYS A 81 -0.39 -4.96 -5.51
CA LYS A 81 0.33 -5.99 -4.76
C LYS A 81 -0.44 -7.32 -4.74
N GLU A 82 -1.74 -7.28 -4.51
CA GLU A 82 -2.58 -8.48 -4.52
C GLU A 82 -2.55 -9.20 -5.87
N ARG A 83 -2.60 -8.45 -6.98
CA ARG A 83 -2.49 -9.03 -8.34
C ARG A 83 -1.12 -9.66 -8.59
N GLU A 84 -0.03 -9.00 -8.20
CA GLU A 84 1.32 -9.55 -8.34
C GLU A 84 1.51 -10.84 -7.54
N GLU A 85 0.97 -10.90 -6.31
CA GLU A 85 1.02 -12.09 -5.48
C GLU A 85 0.22 -13.26 -6.08
N GLN A 86 -0.98 -12.98 -6.62
CA GLN A 86 -1.80 -14.00 -7.29
C GLN A 86 -1.11 -14.53 -8.55
N GLN A 87 -0.51 -13.64 -9.34
CA GLN A 87 0.24 -14.03 -10.53
C GLN A 87 1.47 -14.87 -10.17
N SER A 88 2.21 -14.49 -9.13
CA SER A 88 3.36 -15.26 -8.63
C SER A 88 2.96 -16.66 -8.14
N LYS A 89 1.86 -16.76 -7.38
CA LYS A 89 1.33 -18.04 -6.88
C LYS A 89 0.85 -18.95 -8.02
N SER A 90 0.18 -18.38 -9.04
CA SER A 90 -0.28 -19.16 -10.20
C SER A 90 0.89 -19.70 -11.03
N ILE A 91 1.94 -18.89 -11.27
CA ILE A 91 3.16 -19.33 -11.96
C ILE A 91 3.86 -20.45 -11.19
N ALA A 92 4.00 -20.31 -9.87
CA ALA A 92 4.61 -21.34 -9.01
C ALA A 92 3.82 -22.66 -9.02
N ASN A 93 2.48 -22.58 -9.00
CA ASN A 93 1.62 -23.77 -9.07
C ASN A 93 1.75 -24.47 -10.43
N VAL A 94 1.79 -23.73 -11.54
CA VAL A 94 1.95 -24.31 -12.88
C VAL A 94 3.32 -25.01 -13.03
N GLN A 95 4.40 -24.43 -12.51
CA GLN A 95 5.72 -25.09 -12.53
C GLN A 95 5.74 -26.37 -11.68
N THR A 96 5.12 -26.34 -10.49
CA THR A 96 5.09 -27.50 -9.60
C THR A 96 4.27 -28.66 -10.20
N GLN A 97 3.15 -28.34 -10.86
CA GLN A 97 2.32 -29.32 -11.56
C GLN A 97 3.08 -29.97 -12.73
N ASN A 98 3.73 -29.18 -13.59
CA ASN A 98 4.50 -29.69 -14.73
C ASN A 98 5.64 -30.63 -14.32
N VAL A 99 6.39 -30.29 -13.24
CA VAL A 99 7.47 -31.14 -12.73
C VAL A 99 6.93 -32.45 -12.14
N SER A 100 5.76 -32.43 -11.50
CA SER A 100 5.13 -33.65 -10.96
C SER A 100 4.59 -34.57 -12.06
N SER A 101 4.00 -34.00 -13.12
CA SER A 101 3.50 -34.77 -14.27
C SER A 101 4.63 -35.38 -15.10
N ASP A 102 5.75 -34.66 -15.26
CA ASP A 102 6.93 -35.22 -15.93
C ASP A 102 7.49 -36.42 -15.15
N LYS A 103 7.61 -36.29 -13.83
CA LYS A 103 8.11 -37.38 -12.97
C LYS A 103 7.21 -38.63 -13.01
N GLN A 104 5.89 -38.45 -12.95
CA GLN A 104 4.92 -39.53 -13.10
C GLN A 104 4.98 -40.20 -14.49
N TYR A 105 5.21 -39.43 -15.56
CA TYR A 105 5.36 -39.97 -16.91
C TYR A 105 6.58 -40.89 -17.05
N TYR A 106 7.72 -40.50 -16.47
CA TYR A 106 8.93 -41.33 -16.48
C TYR A 106 8.80 -42.59 -15.60
N GLU A 107 8.13 -42.49 -14.44
CA GLU A 107 7.88 -43.64 -13.57
C GLU A 107 6.94 -44.67 -14.22
N ASN A 108 5.81 -44.22 -14.78
CA ASN A 108 4.84 -45.09 -15.46
C ASN A 108 5.42 -45.84 -16.67
N ASN A 109 6.24 -45.16 -17.48
CA ASN A 109 6.91 -45.78 -18.63
C ASN A 109 7.99 -46.79 -18.22
N LYS A 110 8.64 -46.59 -17.07
CA LYS A 110 9.67 -47.50 -16.55
C LYS A 110 9.07 -48.77 -15.94
N GLU A 111 7.87 -48.70 -15.39
CA GLU A 111 7.14 -49.87 -14.86
C GLU A 111 6.54 -50.73 -15.97
N SER A 112 5.93 -50.11 -16.97
CA SER A 112 5.31 -50.81 -18.11
C SER A 112 6.35 -51.54 -18.99
N SER A 113 7.56 -50.99 -19.12
CA SER A 113 8.67 -51.66 -19.81
C SER A 113 9.24 -52.86 -19.03
N LYS A 114 9.21 -52.85 -17.70
CA LYS A 114 9.60 -54.01 -16.85
C LYS A 114 8.54 -55.12 -16.83
N ALA A 115 7.27 -54.79 -17.01
CA ALA A 115 6.18 -55.77 -17.09
C ALA A 115 6.22 -56.54 -18.43
N ALA A 116 6.53 -55.86 -19.53
CA ALA A 116 6.65 -56.47 -20.86
C ALA A 116 7.82 -57.46 -20.97
N SER A 117 8.89 -57.30 -20.18
CA SER A 117 10.03 -58.23 -20.18
C SER A 117 9.77 -59.55 -19.41
N LYS A 118 8.67 -59.65 -18.65
CA LYS A 118 8.32 -60.85 -17.86
C LYS A 118 7.30 -61.77 -18.54
N THR A 119 6.80 -61.41 -19.72
CA THR A 119 5.82 -62.17 -20.50
C THR A 119 6.44 -62.59 -21.83
N LYS A 120 7.45 -63.46 -21.78
CA LYS A 120 7.78 -64.29 -22.93
C LYS A 120 8.17 -65.68 -22.41
N PRO A 121 7.50 -66.75 -22.87
CA PRO A 121 7.65 -68.10 -22.35
C PRO A 121 9.05 -68.67 -22.59
#